data_AF-C4ZMM7-F1
#
_entry.id   AF-C4ZMM7-F1
#
_cell.length_a   1.000
_cell.length_b   1.000
_cell.length_c   1.000
_cell.angle_alpha   90.00
_cell.angle_beta   90.00
_cell.angle_gamma   90.00
#
_symmetry.space_group_name_H-M   'P 1'
#
loop_
_entity.id
_entity.type
_entity.pdbx_description
1 polymer ?
#
loop_
_entity_poly.entity_id
_entity_poly.type
_entity_poly.pdbx_seq_one_letter_code
_entity_poly.pdbx_strand_id
1 'polypeptide(L)'
;MLAEQLDADFVFVLMEAYSLRADKVARYEEILDEYGSLADCPASWRIDVVSLALETRHGVWVAQVPIRPKGISKKKRTIGAPEFRHYTEVQGRFTDLLPVKEGEGGAGGVLH
;
A
#
# COMPACT_ATOMS: atom_id res chain seq x y z
N MET A 1 1.00 17.87 12.91
CA MET A 1 1.12 16.38 12.94
C MET A 1 2.59 15.97 12.97
N LEU A 2 3.00 14.72 13.27
CA LEU A 2 4.44 14.37 13.31
C LEU A 2 5.16 14.57 11.96
N ALA A 3 4.51 14.24 10.84
CA ALA A 3 5.09 14.43 9.50
C ALA A 3 5.39 15.91 9.18
N GLU A 4 4.48 16.80 9.55
CA GLU A 4 4.62 18.25 9.45
C GLU A 4 5.72 18.78 10.40
N GLN A 5 5.83 18.24 11.62
CA GLN A 5 6.90 18.59 12.56
C GLN A 5 8.30 18.16 12.08
N LEU A 6 8.37 17.13 11.24
CA LEU A 6 9.61 16.57 10.73
C LEU A 6 10.00 17.12 9.34
N ASP A 7 9.20 18.03 8.77
CA ASP A 7 9.34 18.49 7.38
C ASP A 7 9.49 17.33 6.38
N ALA A 8 8.66 16.28 6.54
CA ALA A 8 8.83 15.03 5.81
C ALA A 8 8.53 15.19 4.30
N ASP A 9 9.39 14.63 3.46
CA ASP A 9 9.19 14.60 2.00
C ASP A 9 8.25 13.47 1.53
N PHE A 10 8.10 12.43 2.35
CA PHE A 10 7.32 11.24 2.03
C PHE A 10 6.80 10.53 3.28
N VAL A 11 5.76 9.72 3.09
CA VAL A 11 5.30 8.73 4.07
C VAL A 11 5.55 7.35 3.49
N PHE A 12 6.25 6.49 4.23
CA PHE A 12 6.48 5.10 3.84
C PHE A 12 5.76 4.13 4.78
N VAL A 13 4.82 3.38 4.23
CA VAL A 13 3.98 2.44 4.97
C VAL A 13 4.33 1.01 4.58
N LEU A 14 4.55 0.16 5.58
CA LEU A 14 4.68 -1.28 5.42
C LEU A 14 3.60 -1.95 6.26
N MET A 15 2.86 -2.87 5.66
CA MET A 15 1.84 -3.64 6.35
C MET A 15 1.78 -5.09 5.86
N GLU A 16 1.53 -6.02 6.77
CA GLU A 16 1.08 -7.36 6.38
C GLU A 16 -0.33 -7.24 5.79
N ALA A 17 -0.54 -7.88 4.64
CA ALA A 17 -1.81 -7.89 3.93
C ALA A 17 -2.03 -9.23 3.23
N TYR A 18 -3.25 -9.43 2.73
CA TYR A 18 -3.56 -10.53 1.83
C TYR A 18 -3.61 -10.02 0.40
N SER A 19 -3.04 -10.78 -0.52
CA SER A 19 -3.26 -10.67 -1.95
C SER A 19 -3.94 -11.94 -2.46
N LEU A 20 -4.42 -11.92 -3.70
CA LEU A 20 -5.04 -13.06 -4.35
C LEU A 20 -4.04 -13.76 -5.27
N ARG A 21 -4.18 -15.09 -5.39
CA ARG A 21 -3.53 -15.83 -6.46
C ARG A 21 -3.96 -15.29 -7.83
N ALA A 22 -3.06 -15.38 -8.80
CA ALA A 22 -3.26 -14.83 -10.15
C ALA A 22 -4.60 -15.29 -10.79
N ASP A 23 -4.99 -16.56 -10.59
CA ASP A 23 -6.24 -17.12 -11.12
C ASP A 23 -7.52 -16.57 -10.45
N LYS A 24 -7.38 -15.79 -9.38
CA LYS A 24 -8.47 -15.18 -8.61
C LYS A 24 -8.50 -13.65 -8.70
N VAL A 25 -7.41 -13.01 -9.13
CA VAL A 25 -7.30 -11.54 -9.20
C VAL A 25 -8.39 -10.93 -10.08
N ALA A 26 -8.71 -11.57 -11.21
CA ALA A 26 -9.76 -11.07 -12.12
C ALA A 26 -11.17 -11.03 -11.50
N ARG A 27 -11.37 -11.73 -10.37
CA ARG A 27 -12.64 -11.79 -9.63
C ARG A 27 -12.58 -11.01 -8.31
N TYR A 28 -11.64 -10.08 -8.19
CA TYR A 28 -11.40 -9.34 -6.95
C TYR A 28 -12.67 -8.68 -6.40
N GLU A 29 -13.42 -7.97 -7.25
CA GLU A 29 -14.66 -7.29 -6.86
C GLU A 29 -15.72 -8.29 -6.38
N GLU A 30 -15.99 -9.35 -7.14
CA GLU A 30 -16.92 -10.42 -6.74
C GLU A 30 -16.54 -11.06 -5.39
N ILE A 31 -15.23 -11.30 -5.16
CA ILE A 31 -14.74 -11.88 -3.92
C ILE A 31 -14.94 -10.91 -2.76
N LEU A 32 -14.76 -9.61 -2.97
CA LEU A 32 -15.05 -8.63 -1.94
C LEU A 32 -16.55 -8.52 -1.66
N ASP A 33 -17.40 -8.59 -2.67
CA ASP A 33 -18.85 -8.57 -2.49
C ASP A 33 -19.36 -9.80 -1.72
N GLU A 34 -18.79 -10.98 -2.00
CA GLU A 34 -19.18 -12.24 -1.36
C GLU A 34 -18.64 -12.36 0.08
N TYR A 35 -17.36 -12.04 0.31
CA TYR A 35 -16.67 -12.29 1.57
C TYR A 35 -16.44 -11.03 2.42
N GLY A 36 -16.63 -9.83 1.88
CA GLY A 36 -16.36 -8.54 2.54
C GLY A 36 -14.88 -8.20 2.71
N SER A 37 -14.01 -9.21 2.80
CA SER A 37 -12.58 -9.06 2.98
C SER A 37 -11.81 -10.25 2.40
N LEU A 38 -10.59 -10.00 1.90
CA LEU A 38 -9.68 -11.08 1.54
C LEU A 38 -9.28 -11.93 2.76
N ALA A 39 -9.38 -11.40 3.98
CA ALA A 39 -9.13 -12.18 5.20
C ALA A 39 -10.19 -13.28 5.45
N ASP A 40 -11.36 -13.18 4.82
CA ASP A 40 -12.49 -14.07 5.04
C ASP A 40 -12.70 -15.06 3.86
N CYS A 41 -12.00 -14.85 2.74
CA CYS A 41 -12.06 -15.79 1.61
C CYS A 41 -11.21 -17.06 1.85
N PRO A 42 -11.44 -18.15 1.08
CA PRO A 42 -10.73 -19.42 1.26
C PRO A 42 -9.21 -19.28 1.31
N ALA A 43 -8.60 -19.86 2.34
CA ALA A 43 -7.16 -19.72 2.60
C ALA A 43 -6.26 -20.14 1.44
N SER A 44 -6.71 -21.10 0.62
CA SER A 44 -5.99 -21.59 -0.56
C SER A 44 -5.96 -20.61 -1.74
N TRP A 45 -6.74 -19.53 -1.69
CA TRP A 45 -6.80 -18.47 -2.71
C TRP A 45 -5.88 -17.29 -2.40
N ARG A 46 -5.43 -17.19 -1.15
CA ARG A 46 -4.72 -16.02 -0.62
C ARG A 46 -3.22 -16.20 -0.66
N ILE A 47 -2.53 -15.08 -0.72
CA ILE A 47 -1.09 -14.99 -0.58
C ILE A 47 -0.83 -13.97 0.53
N ASP A 48 -0.14 -14.39 1.59
CA ASP A 48 0.40 -13.45 2.58
C ASP A 48 1.45 -12.58 1.87
N VAL A 49 1.26 -11.26 1.93
CA VAL A 49 2.18 -10.28 1.36
C VAL A 49 2.54 -9.22 2.39
N VAL A 50 3.71 -8.59 2.21
CA VAL A 50 3.93 -7.24 2.73
C VAL A 50 3.54 -6.28 1.62
N SER A 51 2.60 -5.38 1.91
CA SER A 51 2.29 -4.23 1.07
C SER A 51 3.17 -3.06 1.51
N LEU A 52 3.91 -2.49 0.56
CA LEU A 52 4.77 -1.34 0.76
C LEU A 52 4.23 -0.19 -0.09
N ALA A 53 3.94 0.95 0.54
CA ALA A 53 3.49 2.16 -0.13
C ALA A 53 4.38 3.34 0.26
N LEU A 54 5.10 3.88 -0.71
CA LEU A 54 5.84 5.13 -0.60
C LEU A 54 4.97 6.23 -1.21
N GLU A 55 4.41 7.06 -0.35
CA GLU A 55 3.52 8.15 -0.72
C GLU A 55 4.26 9.48 -0.67
N THR A 56 4.18 10.23 -1.76
CA THR A 56 4.77 11.56 -1.91
C THR A 56 3.73 12.49 -2.53
N ARG A 57 4.02 13.79 -2.59
CA ARG A 57 3.21 14.73 -3.39
C ARG A 57 3.20 14.48 -4.88
N HIS A 58 4.18 13.74 -5.39
CA HIS A 58 4.39 13.54 -6.82
C HIS A 58 3.84 12.21 -7.33
N GLY A 59 3.19 11.44 -6.44
CA GLY A 59 2.67 10.12 -6.75
C GLY A 59 3.02 9.11 -5.67
N VAL A 60 2.58 7.88 -5.93
CA VAL A 60 2.72 6.75 -5.01
C VAL A 60 3.48 5.62 -5.69
N TRP A 61 4.46 5.06 -4.98
CA TRP A 61 5.15 3.84 -5.38
C TRP A 61 4.67 2.69 -4.52
N VAL A 62 4.11 1.66 -5.16
CA VAL A 62 3.57 0.48 -4.47
C VAL A 62 4.34 -0.77 -4.87
N ALA A 63 4.66 -1.60 -3.88
CA ALA A 63 5.13 -2.97 -4.08
C ALA A 63 4.35 -3.92 -3.18
N GLN A 64 4.01 -5.10 -3.70
CA GLN A 64 3.48 -6.21 -2.88
C GLN A 64 4.43 -7.39 -3.00
N VAL A 65 5.00 -7.80 -1.86
CA VAL A 65 6.00 -8.87 -1.84
C VAL A 65 5.47 -10.05 -1.04
N PRO A 66 5.39 -11.26 -1.63
CA PRO A 66 4.97 -12.44 -0.91
C PRO A 66 5.85 -12.74 0.29
N ILE A 67 5.21 -13.02 1.43
CA ILE A 67 5.87 -13.52 2.63
C ILE A 67 6.19 -15.00 2.41
N ARG A 68 7.42 -15.39 2.75
CA ARG A 68 7.93 -16.75 2.60
C ARG A 68 8.62 -17.22 3.88
N PRO A 69 8.66 -18.54 4.17
CA PRO A 69 9.50 -19.08 5.23
C PRO A 69 10.99 -18.74 5.00
N LYS A 70 11.73 -18.47 6.07
CA LYS A 70 13.16 -18.20 6.04
C LYS A 70 13.94 -19.46 6.43
N GLY A 71 14.52 -20.13 5.43
CA GLY A 71 15.24 -21.39 5.62
C GLY A 71 14.31 -22.55 6.00
N ILE A 72 14.78 -23.46 6.85
CA ILE A 72 14.05 -24.70 7.22
C ILE A 72 12.93 -24.43 8.24
N SER A 73 13.00 -23.33 9.01
CA SER A 73 12.01 -23.02 10.05
C SER A 73 10.77 -22.37 9.46
N LYS A 74 9.59 -22.96 9.70
CA LYS A 74 8.29 -22.37 9.36
C LYS A 74 7.91 -21.14 10.21
N LYS A 75 8.60 -20.89 11.34
CA LYS A 75 8.33 -19.74 12.23
C LYS A 75 9.05 -18.47 11.80
N LYS A 76 10.18 -18.60 11.10
CA LYS A 76 10.91 -17.44 10.59
C LYS A 76 10.35 -17.09 9.22
N ARG A 77 10.00 -15.82 8.99
CA ARG A 77 9.45 -15.32 7.73
C ARG A 77 10.40 -14.30 7.10
N THR A 78 10.32 -14.13 5.79
CA THR A 78 11.12 -13.19 5.00
C THR A 78 10.35 -12.76 3.75
N ILE A 79 10.86 -11.74 3.07
CA ILE A 79 10.34 -11.22 1.81
C ILE A 79 11.50 -11.13 0.80
N GLY A 80 11.16 -11.19 -0.49
CA GLY A 80 12.11 -10.89 -1.56
C GLY A 80 12.41 -9.40 -1.69
N ALA A 81 13.16 -9.04 -2.74
CA ALA A 81 13.34 -7.63 -3.09
C ALA A 81 12.02 -7.04 -3.62
N PRO A 82 11.57 -5.87 -3.11
CA PRO A 82 10.37 -5.22 -3.62
C PRO A 82 10.61 -4.61 -5.00
N GLU A 83 9.65 -4.85 -5.91
CA GLU A 83 9.58 -4.18 -7.21
C GLU A 83 8.48 -3.12 -7.16
N PHE A 84 8.88 -1.84 -7.13
CA PHE A 84 7.95 -0.74 -7.02
C PHE A 84 7.37 -0.35 -8.39
N ARG A 85 6.04 -0.18 -8.41
CA ARG A 85 5.32 0.43 -9.53
C ARG A 85 4.90 1.83 -9.13
N HIS A 86 5.14 2.79 -10.02
CA HIS A 86 4.79 4.18 -9.83
C HIS A 86 3.38 4.47 -10.36
N TYR A 87 2.56 5.12 -9.55
CA TYR A 87 1.21 5.55 -9.86
C TYR A 87 1.11 7.06 -9.64
N THR A 88 0.85 7.80 -10.71
CA THR A 88 0.71 9.27 -10.69
C THR A 88 -0.74 9.72 -10.53
N GLU A 89 -1.71 8.86 -10.87
CA GLU A 89 -3.14 9.19 -10.85
C GLU A 89 -3.81 8.87 -9.50
N VAL A 90 -3.06 8.29 -8.56
CA VAL A 90 -3.57 7.90 -7.24
C VAL A 90 -2.94 8.82 -6.19
N GLN A 91 -3.78 9.55 -5.46
CA GLN A 91 -3.34 10.26 -4.27
C GLN A 91 -3.25 9.25 -3.11
N GLY A 92 -2.07 9.14 -2.52
CA GLY A 92 -1.83 8.28 -1.37
C GLY A 92 -2.66 8.72 -0.17
N ARG A 93 -3.09 7.77 0.66
CA ARG A 93 -3.99 8.01 1.81
C ARG A 93 -3.41 8.96 2.85
N PHE A 94 -2.10 9.06 2.91
CA PHE A 94 -1.32 9.85 3.88
C PHE A 94 -0.61 11.03 3.23
N THR A 95 -0.84 11.30 1.94
CA THR A 95 -0.24 12.43 1.22
C THR A 95 -0.60 13.76 1.89
N ASP A 96 -1.81 13.88 2.42
CA ASP A 96 -2.30 15.09 3.09
C ASP A 96 -1.61 15.36 4.45
N LEU A 97 -0.86 14.38 4.97
CA LEU A 97 -0.06 14.57 6.18
C LEU A 97 1.27 15.28 5.89
N LEU A 98 1.68 15.35 4.62
CA LEU A 98 2.94 15.99 4.22
C LEU A 98 2.80 17.53 4.28
N PRO A 99 3.86 18.26 4.66
CA PRO A 99 3.88 19.73 4.79
C PRO A 99 3.90 20.43 3.44
N VAL A 100 2.92 21.29 3.12
CA VAL A 100 2.85 21.98 1.81
C VAL A 100 4.05 22.90 1.66
N LYS A 101 4.91 22.65 0.67
CA LYS A 101 6.08 23.51 0.45
C LYS A 101 5.64 24.82 -0.19
N GLU A 102 6.17 25.94 0.32
CA GLU A 102 5.87 27.27 -0.23
C GLU A 102 6.18 27.30 -1.74
N GLY A 103 5.18 27.65 -2.55
CA GLY A 103 5.26 27.65 -4.02
C GLY A 103 4.54 26.50 -4.73
N GLU A 104 4.09 25.46 -4.02
CA GLU A 104 3.23 24.39 -4.57
C GLU A 104 1.72 24.68 -4.43
N GLY A 105 1.37 25.76 -3.72
CA GLY A 105 -0.01 26.19 -3.47
C GLY A 105 -0.64 26.92 -4.67
N GLY A 106 -1.19 26.16 -5.62
CA GLY A 106 -1.99 26.69 -6.73
C GLY A 106 -3.48 26.35 -6.62
N ALA A 107 -4.28 27.37 -6.27
CA ALA A 107 -5.72 27.52 -6.50
C ALA A 107 -6.70 26.45 -5.96
N GLY A 108 -6.96 26.48 -4.65
CA GLY A 108 -8.18 25.90 -4.04
C GLY A 108 -8.87 26.96 -3.19
N GLY A 109 -9.63 27.84 -3.83
CA GLY A 109 -10.43 28.86 -3.16
C GLY A 109 -11.45 28.25 -2.20
N VAL A 110 -11.70 29.02 -1.14
CA VAL A 110 -12.76 28.89 -0.11
C VAL A 110 -13.97 28.07 -0.55
N LEU A 111 -14.37 27.11 0.27
CA LEU A 111 -15.77 26.66 0.33
C LEU A 111 -16.30 26.95 1.74
N HIS A 112 -17.44 27.64 1.75
CA HIS A 112 -18.22 28.08 2.90
C HIS A 112 -18.73 26.91 3.77
#